data_AF-A0A284RDJ6-F1
#
_entry.id   AF-A0A284RDJ6-F1
#
_cell.length_a   1.000
_cell.length_b   1.000
_cell.length_c   1.000
_cell.angle_alpha   90.00
_cell.angle_beta   90.00
_cell.angle_gamma   90.00
#
_symmetry.space_group_name_H-M   'P 1'
#
loop_
_entity.id
_entity.type
_entity.pdbx_description
1 polymer ?
#
loop_
_entity_poly.entity_id
_entity_poly.type
_entity_poly.pdbx_seq_one_letter_code
_entity_poly.pdbx_strand_id
1 'polypeptide(L)'
;MFNNLCNAPPTASTNQDKLARYLAAPTEAVGDVIAWWFKNRKMYPCLSHMALDYLSIPATSVDIERVFSHGRLLLPHVCNRLTAQMTCALMCLSNRSRLGFIEDDDVLAIASLLEVPEDEGAKEGDVLMPEGWDTILVEQE
;
A
#
# COMPACT_ATOMS: atom_id res chain seq x y z
N MET A 1 9.99 -6.69 13.98
CA MET A 1 9.44 -6.21 12.70
C MET A 1 10.41 -5.37 11.87
N PHE A 2 11.54 -4.88 12.42
CA PHE A 2 12.47 -3.98 11.72
C PHE A 2 13.80 -4.61 11.25
N ASN A 3 13.96 -5.93 11.34
CA ASN A 3 15.28 -6.59 11.22
C ASN A 3 15.74 -6.87 9.77
N ASN A 4 15.00 -6.42 8.75
CA ASN A 4 15.36 -6.63 7.34
C ASN A 4 15.90 -5.36 6.64
N LEU A 5 16.11 -4.27 7.40
CA LEU A 5 16.60 -3.02 6.84
C LEU A 5 18.13 -3.06 6.73
N CYS A 6 18.60 -3.26 5.50
CA CYS A 6 20.00 -3.29 5.05
C CYS A 6 20.68 -4.68 5.13
N ASN A 7 20.29 -5.60 4.23
CA ASN A 7 21.03 -6.85 3.88
C ASN A 7 22.43 -6.60 3.25
N ALA A 8 22.96 -5.38 3.33
CA ALA A 8 24.33 -5.09 2.97
C ALA A 8 25.22 -5.33 4.21
N PRO A 9 26.41 -5.93 4.06
CA PRO A 9 27.30 -6.18 5.19
C PRO A 9 27.53 -4.88 5.98
N PRO A 10 27.52 -4.93 7.32
CA PRO A 10 27.62 -3.75 8.15
C PRO A 10 29.02 -3.16 8.03
N THR A 11 29.21 -2.15 7.18
CA THR A 11 30.27 -1.16 7.42
C THR A 11 29.76 -0.23 8.50
N ALA A 12 29.79 -0.69 9.76
CA ALA A 12 29.26 0.03 10.92
C ALA A 12 29.83 1.46 11.04
N SER A 13 31.04 1.71 10.53
CA SER A 13 31.65 3.04 10.45
C SER A 13 30.83 4.01 9.58
N THR A 14 30.46 3.62 8.36
CA THR A 14 29.84 4.52 7.38
C THR A 14 28.43 4.98 7.78
N ASN A 15 27.65 4.18 8.51
CA ASN A 15 26.28 4.52 8.89
C ASN A 15 26.21 5.43 10.12
N GLN A 16 27.09 5.23 11.11
CA GLN A 16 27.22 6.14 12.25
C GLN A 16 27.65 7.53 11.78
N ASP A 17 28.57 7.61 10.81
CA ASP A 17 29.02 8.88 10.23
C ASP A 17 27.90 9.63 9.50
N LYS A 18 27.02 8.92 8.78
CA LYS A 18 25.87 9.52 8.09
C LYS A 18 24.81 10.06 9.06
N LEU A 19 24.52 9.32 10.12
CA LEU A 19 23.58 9.77 11.16
C LEU A 19 24.14 10.98 11.92
N ALA A 20 25.41 10.93 12.33
CA ALA A 20 26.08 12.05 12.99
C ALA A 20 26.08 13.30 12.09
N ARG A 21 26.33 13.14 10.79
CA ARG A 21 26.24 14.22 9.80
C ARG A 21 24.83 14.79 9.66
N TYR A 22 23.80 13.96 9.68
CA TYR A 22 22.40 14.42 9.64
C TYR A 22 22.03 15.20 10.91
N LEU A 23 22.40 14.69 12.09
CA LEU A 23 22.13 15.35 13.37
C LEU A 23 22.91 16.66 13.55
N ALA A 24 24.07 16.80 12.90
CA ALA A 24 24.86 18.02 12.89
C ALA A 24 24.39 19.05 11.85
N ALA A 25 23.54 18.66 10.89
CA ALA A 25 23.02 19.57 9.89
C ALA A 25 21.99 20.54 10.51
N PRO A 26 21.90 21.78 10.02
CA PRO A 26 20.88 22.71 10.49
C PRO A 26 19.48 22.19 10.19
N THR A 27 18.53 22.47 11.09
CA THR A 27 17.13 22.08 10.89
C THR A 27 16.50 22.92 9.78
N GLU A 28 16.07 22.27 8.71
CA GLU A 28 15.34 22.90 7.61
C GLU A 28 13.83 22.84 7.88
N ALA A 29 13.12 23.97 7.73
CA ALA A 29 11.66 23.99 7.74
C ALA A 29 11.15 23.52 6.38
N VAL A 30 10.75 22.26 6.30
CA VAL A 30 10.25 21.62 5.08
C VAL A 30 8.73 21.51 5.14
N GLY A 31 8.03 21.93 4.09
CA GLY A 31 6.58 21.78 3.99
C GLY A 31 6.12 20.33 3.83
N ASP A 32 6.75 19.58 2.91
CA ASP A 32 6.52 18.15 2.70
C ASP A 32 7.77 17.34 3.08
N VAL A 33 7.74 16.78 4.29
CA VAL A 33 8.84 16.01 4.86
C VAL A 33 9.03 14.67 4.13
N ILE A 34 7.96 14.08 3.61
CA ILE A 34 8.01 12.80 2.87
C ILE A 34 8.72 13.00 1.54
N ALA A 35 8.34 14.03 0.78
CA ALA A 35 9.01 14.38 -0.48
C ALA A 35 10.49 14.72 -0.28
N TRP A 36 10.85 15.37 0.83
CA TRP A 36 12.25 15.66 1.16
C TRP A 36 13.06 14.40 1.42
N TRP A 37 12.53 13.43 2.19
CA TRP A 37 13.22 12.15 2.40
C TRP A 37 13.34 11.34 1.12
N PHE A 38 12.33 11.38 0.26
CA PHE A 38 12.38 10.73 -1.04
C PHE A 38 13.49 11.32 -1.92
N LYS A 39 13.62 12.65 -1.98
CA LYS A 39 14.69 13.34 -2.71
C LYS A 39 16.08 13.02 -2.16
N ASN A 40 16.20 12.91 -0.83
CA ASN A 40 17.48 12.70 -0.14
C ASN A 40 17.84 11.21 0.08
N ARG A 41 17.06 10.27 -0.48
CA ARG A 41 17.30 8.82 -0.32
C ARG A 41 18.69 8.34 -0.74
N LYS A 42 19.27 8.97 -1.79
CA LYS A 42 20.61 8.63 -2.28
C LYS A 42 21.70 9.03 -1.27
N MET A 43 21.50 10.15 -0.57
CA MET A 43 22.43 10.66 0.44
C MET A 43 22.33 9.85 1.74
N TYR A 44 21.12 9.42 2.08
CA TYR A 44 20.78 8.75 3.33
C TYR A 44 19.99 7.45 3.10
N PRO A 45 20.58 6.38 2.52
CA PRO A 45 19.81 5.20 2.10
C PRO A 45 19.12 4.46 3.25
N CYS A 46 19.85 4.04 4.30
CA CYS A 46 19.24 3.35 5.43
C CYS A 46 18.38 4.29 6.31
N LEU A 47 18.76 5.58 6.42
CA LEU A 47 18.05 6.55 7.28
C LEU A 47 16.75 7.06 6.62
N SER A 48 16.73 7.24 5.30
CA SER A 48 15.52 7.61 4.56
C SER A 48 14.45 6.53 4.60
N HIS A 49 14.82 5.25 4.49
CA HIS A 49 13.88 4.15 4.67
C HIS A 49 13.25 4.19 6.06
N MET A 50 14.07 4.29 7.11
CA MET A 50 13.57 4.40 8.48
C MET A 50 12.65 5.60 8.65
N ALA A 51 13.05 6.77 8.16
CA ALA A 51 12.25 7.98 8.28
C ALA A 51 10.90 7.88 7.52
N LEU A 52 10.89 7.33 6.31
CA LEU A 52 9.67 7.13 5.52
C LEU A 52 8.74 6.11 6.19
N ASP A 53 9.28 5.04 6.77
CA ASP A 53 8.50 4.05 7.52
C ASP A 53 7.79 4.69 8.71
N TYR A 54 8.44 5.60 9.44
CA TYR A 54 7.82 6.31 10.56
C TYR A 54 6.84 7.41 10.12
N LEU A 55 7.20 8.19 9.10
CA LEU A 55 6.40 9.33 8.65
C LEU A 55 5.14 8.91 7.87
N SER A 56 5.12 7.71 7.31
CA SER A 56 3.95 7.17 6.61
C SER A 56 2.85 6.64 7.54
N ILE A 57 3.14 6.49 8.84
CA ILE A 57 2.14 6.06 9.82
C ILE A 57 1.20 7.23 10.08
N PRO A 58 -0.11 7.09 9.83
CA PRO A 58 -1.06 8.16 10.11
C PRO A 58 -1.09 8.43 11.61
N ALA A 59 -1.04 9.72 11.98
CA ALA A 59 -1.03 10.12 13.39
C ALA A 59 -2.35 9.80 14.12
N THR A 60 -3.43 9.51 13.37
CA THR A 60 -4.77 9.28 13.92
C THR A 60 -5.47 8.12 13.20
N SER A 61 -6.44 7.50 13.86
CA SER A 61 -7.34 6.52 13.26
C SER A 61 -8.36 7.13 12.29
N VAL A 62 -8.37 8.45 12.08
CA VAL A 62 -9.39 9.15 11.30
C VAL A 62 -9.47 8.62 9.86
N ASP A 63 -8.35 8.32 9.22
CA ASP A 63 -8.35 7.80 7.85
C ASP A 63 -9.01 6.42 7.78
N ILE A 64 -8.73 5.57 8.76
CA ILE A 64 -9.32 4.24 8.90
C ILE A 64 -10.82 4.37 9.20
N GLU A 65 -11.22 5.26 10.11
CA GLU A 65 -12.62 5.55 10.44
C GLU A 65 -13.40 6.09 9.24
N ARG A 66 -12.76 6.92 8.40
CA ARG A 66 -13.37 7.37 7.14
C ARG A 66 -13.60 6.18 6.23
N VAL A 67 -12.60 5.31 6.01
CA VAL A 67 -12.78 4.10 5.19
C VAL A 67 -13.93 3.23 5.72
N PHE A 68 -13.98 2.97 7.03
CA PHE A 68 -15.07 2.19 7.64
C PHE A 68 -16.43 2.88 7.54
N SER A 69 -16.50 4.20 7.71
CA SER A 69 -17.75 4.96 7.58
C SER A 69 -18.29 4.91 6.15
N HIS A 70 -17.43 4.99 5.12
CA HIS A 70 -17.84 4.78 3.74
C HIS A 70 -18.20 3.30 3.48
N GLY A 71 -17.48 2.37 4.12
CA GLY A 71 -17.81 0.94 4.13
C GLY A 71 -19.18 0.64 4.72
N ARG A 72 -19.73 1.50 5.59
CA ARG A 72 -21.13 1.41 6.05
C ARG A 72 -22.16 1.68 4.96
N LEU A 73 -21.78 2.08 3.75
CA LEU A 73 -22.70 2.06 2.59
C LEU A 73 -22.73 0.68 1.93
N LEU A 74 -21.64 -0.08 2.02
CA LEU A 74 -21.53 -1.45 1.50
C LEU A 74 -22.15 -2.49 2.46
N LEU A 75 -22.20 -2.18 3.75
CA LEU A 75 -22.68 -3.09 4.80
C LEU A 75 -24.22 -3.23 4.97
N PRO A 76 -25.07 -2.21 4.76
CA PRO A 76 -26.50 -2.32 4.97
C PRO A 76 -27.21 -2.55 3.64
N HIS A 77 -27.91 -3.68 3.58
CA HIS A 77 -29.00 -3.99 2.64
C HIS A 77 -28.74 -4.58 1.24
N VAL A 78 -27.49 -4.67 0.73
CA VAL A 78 -27.26 -5.24 -0.63
C VAL A 78 -26.56 -6.62 -0.63
N CYS A 79 -26.14 -7.14 0.54
CA CYS A 79 -25.20 -8.26 0.60
C CYS A 79 -25.66 -9.40 1.52
N ASN A 80 -26.67 -10.18 1.12
CA ASN A 80 -27.08 -11.36 1.92
C ASN A 80 -26.10 -12.56 1.82
N ARG A 81 -25.04 -12.49 1.00
CA ARG A 81 -24.04 -13.59 0.85
C ARG A 81 -22.58 -13.14 0.62
N LEU A 82 -22.20 -11.90 0.95
CA LEU A 82 -20.79 -11.51 0.81
C LEU A 82 -19.97 -12.06 1.98
N THR A 83 -18.90 -12.80 1.66
CA THR A 83 -17.91 -13.23 2.64
C THR A 83 -17.07 -12.04 3.12
N ALA A 84 -16.43 -12.17 4.29
CA ALA A 84 -15.54 -11.11 4.81
C ALA A 84 -14.42 -10.75 3.83
N GLN A 85 -13.94 -11.73 3.06
CA GLN A 85 -12.94 -11.54 2.01
C GLN A 85 -13.46 -10.64 0.89
N MET A 86 -14.68 -10.90 0.39
CA MET A 86 -15.27 -10.09 -0.68
C MET A 86 -15.52 -8.64 -0.22
N THR A 87 -15.96 -8.47 1.02
CA THR A 87 -16.15 -7.14 1.63
C THR A 87 -14.84 -6.37 1.72
N CYS A 88 -13.74 -7.01 2.16
CA CYS A 88 -12.41 -6.40 2.17
C CYS A 88 -11.92 -6.04 0.76
N ALA A 89 -12.07 -6.95 -0.20
CA ALA A 89 -11.67 -6.71 -1.59
C ALA A 89 -12.41 -5.50 -2.19
N LEU A 90 -13.72 -5.40 -1.96
CA LEU A 90 -14.54 -4.30 -2.44
C LEU A 90 -14.15 -2.95 -1.79
N MET A 91 -13.85 -2.94 -0.50
CA MET A 91 -13.37 -1.74 0.20
C MET A 91 -12.00 -1.29 -0.35
N CYS A 92 -11.08 -2.22 -0.57
CA CYS A 92 -9.77 -1.94 -1.17
C CYS A 92 -9.90 -1.41 -2.59
N LEU A 93 -10.75 -2.04 -3.41
CA LEU A 93 -11.01 -1.63 -4.79
C LEU A 93 -11.59 -0.21 -4.84
N SER A 94 -12.63 0.05 -4.05
CA SER A 94 -13.26 1.37 -3.97
C SER A 94 -12.28 2.46 -3.53
N ASN A 95 -11.42 2.18 -2.55
CA ASN A 95 -10.40 3.14 -2.11
C ASN A 95 -9.35 3.41 -3.20
N ARG A 96 -8.89 2.38 -3.92
CA ARG A 96 -7.89 2.53 -4.99
C ARG A 96 -8.43 3.26 -6.22
N SER A 97 -9.65 2.95 -6.66
CA SER A 97 -10.32 3.66 -7.76
C SER A 97 -10.46 5.16 -7.44
N ARG A 98 -10.84 5.53 -6.21
CA ARG A 98 -10.93 6.94 -5.80
C ARG A 98 -9.61 7.70 -5.82
N LEU A 99 -8.49 6.99 -5.63
CA LEU A 99 -7.15 7.56 -5.69
C LEU A 99 -6.61 7.62 -7.13
N GLY A 100 -7.39 7.17 -8.13
CA GLY A 100 -6.99 7.14 -9.53
C GLY A 100 -5.97 6.05 -9.84
N PHE A 101 -5.86 5.02 -9.01
CA PHE A 101 -4.96 3.89 -9.25
C PHE A 101 -5.58 2.79 -10.12
N ILE A 102 -6.86 2.94 -10.48
CA ILE A 102 -7.61 1.98 -11.29
C ILE A 102 -8.37 2.81 -12.31
N GLU A 103 -8.17 2.49 -13.59
CA GLU A 103 -8.89 3.13 -14.69
C GLU A 103 -10.35 2.65 -14.70
N ASP A 104 -11.29 3.57 -14.88
CA ASP A 104 -12.73 3.23 -14.88
C ASP A 104 -13.08 2.29 -16.05
N ASP A 105 -12.32 2.35 -17.14
CA ASP A 105 -12.44 1.44 -18.29
C ASP A 105 -12.17 -0.02 -17.90
N ASP A 106 -11.19 -0.27 -17.03
CA ASP A 106 -10.88 -1.63 -16.53
C ASP A 106 -12.01 -2.15 -15.65
N VAL A 107 -12.58 -1.30 -14.80
CA VAL A 107 -13.72 -1.65 -13.95
C VAL A 107 -14.95 -1.98 -14.81
N LEU A 108 -15.19 -1.19 -15.87
CA LEU A 108 -16.29 -1.40 -16.80
C LEU A 108 -16.12 -2.69 -17.61
N ALA A 109 -14.89 -2.99 -18.03
CA ALA A 109 -14.55 -4.23 -18.71
C ALA A 109 -14.84 -5.45 -17.83
N ILE A 110 -14.45 -5.40 -16.55
CA ILE A 110 -14.71 -6.48 -15.59
C ILE A 110 -16.22 -6.62 -15.31
N ALA A 111 -16.94 -5.51 -15.12
CA ALA A 111 -18.38 -5.53 -14.87
C ALA A 111 -19.18 -6.06 -16.07
N SER A 112 -18.61 -5.99 -17.28
CA SER A 112 -19.21 -6.49 -18.51
C SER A 112 -18.85 -7.94 -18.81
N LEU A 113 -17.92 -8.55 -18.04
CA LEU A 113 -17.65 -9.98 -18.16
C LEU A 113 -18.87 -10.77 -17.72
N LEU A 114 -19.23 -11.77 -18.51
CA LEU A 114 -20.20 -12.79 -18.10
C LEU A 114 -19.70 -13.46 -16.82
N GLU A 115 -20.59 -13.67 -15.85
CA GLU A 115 -20.28 -14.46 -14.67
C GLU A 115 -19.62 -15.77 -15.11
N VAL A 116 -18.47 -16.08 -14.51
CA VAL A 116 -17.80 -17.36 -14.74
C VAL A 116 -18.83 -18.45 -14.44
N PRO A 117 -19.08 -19.40 -15.36
CA PRO A 117 -19.98 -20.51 -15.07
C PRO A 117 -19.56 -21.14 -13.75
N GLU A 118 -20.48 -21.26 -12.80
CA GLU A 118 -20.30 -22.11 -11.63
C GLU A 118 -20.10 -23.53 -12.15
N ASP A 119 -18.86 -23.92 -12.43
CA ASP A 119 -18.55 -25.30 -12.79
C ASP A 119 -18.82 -26.14 -11.54
N GLU A 120 -19.87 -26.96 -11.59
CA GLU A 120 -20.28 -27.87 -10.53
C GLU A 120 -19.17 -28.90 -10.29
N GLY A 121 -18.16 -28.53 -9.50
CA GLY A 121 -17.05 -29.43 -9.21
C GLY A 121 -15.88 -28.84 -8.43
N ALA A 122 -15.67 -27.52 -8.46
CA ALA A 122 -14.60 -26.91 -7.69
C ALA A 122 -15.08 -26.63 -6.25
N LYS A 123 -14.54 -27.40 -5.29
CA LYS A 123 -14.74 -27.14 -3.86
C LYS A 123 -14.42 -25.67 -3.56
N GLU A 124 -15.37 -25.01 -2.92
CA GLU A 124 -15.26 -23.65 -2.40
C GLU A 124 -13.99 -23.54 -1.53
N GLY A 125 -12.93 -22.94 -2.08
CA GLY A 125 -11.66 -22.79 -1.37
C GLY A 125 -10.43 -22.49 -2.24
N ASP A 126 -10.27 -23.14 -3.41
CA ASP A 126 -8.94 -23.22 -4.04
C ASP A 126 -8.92 -22.82 -5.53
N VAL A 127 -9.49 -21.66 -5.89
CA VAL A 127 -9.17 -21.06 -7.20
C VAL A 127 -7.77 -20.44 -7.06
N LEU A 128 -6.75 -21.22 -7.40
CA LEU A 128 -5.37 -20.74 -7.53
C LEU A 128 -5.34 -19.68 -8.63
N MET A 129 -5.25 -18.41 -8.24
CA MET A 129 -4.98 -17.32 -9.17
C MET A 129 -3.65 -17.60 -9.88
N PRO A 130 -3.56 -17.32 -11.20
CA PRO A 130 -2.33 -17.53 -11.95
C PRO A 130 -1.16 -16.76 -11.33
N GLU A 131 0.02 -17.38 -11.37
CA GLU A 131 1.25 -16.82 -10.79
C GLU A 131 1.55 -15.45 -11.40
N GLY A 132 1.63 -14.41 -10.56
CA GLY A 132 1.85 -13.04 -10.98
C GLY A 132 0.61 -12.17 -11.16
N TRP A 133 -0.60 -12.65 -10.82
CA TRP A 133 -1.83 -11.83 -10.85
C TRP A 133 -1.77 -10.58 -9.95
N ASP A 134 -0.93 -10.63 -8.91
CA ASP A 134 -0.69 -9.55 -7.95
C ASP A 134 0.51 -8.66 -8.29
N THR A 135 1.17 -8.89 -9.43
CA THR A 135 2.38 -8.14 -9.81
C THR A 135 2.02 -6.74 -10.32
N ILE A 136 2.21 -5.73 -9.47
CA ILE A 136 2.09 -4.32 -9.85
C ILE A 136 3.39 -3.92 -10.56
N LEU A 137 3.33 -3.77 -11.88
CA LEU A 137 4.43 -3.23 -12.67
C LEU A 137 4.51 -1.72 -12.42
N VAL A 138 5.41 -1.32 -11.52
CA VAL A 138 5.75 0.09 -11.34
C VAL A 138 6.78 0.45 -12.40
N GLU A 139 6.35 1.14 -13.46
CA GLU A 139 7.26 1.78 -14.41
C GLU A 139 8.07 2.84 -13.66
N GLN A 140 9.38 2.59 -13.51
CA GLN A 140 10.33 3.56 -12.96
C GLN A 140 10.94 4.33 -14.12
N GLU A 141 10.62 5.61 -14.22
CA GLU A 141 11.33 6.62 -15.02
C GLU A 141 12.56 7.17 -14.27
#